data_AF-A0A2I1HTN2-F1
#
_entry.id   AF-A0A2I1HTN2-F1
#
_cell.length_a   1.000
_cell.length_b   1.000
_cell.length_c   1.000
_cell.angle_alpha   90.00
_cell.angle_beta   90.00
_cell.angle_gamma   90.00
#
_symmetry.space_group_name_H-M   'P 1'
#
loop_
_entity.id
_entity.type
_entity.pdbx_description
1 polymer ?
#
loop_
_entity_poly.entity_id
_entity_poly.type
_entity_poly.pdbx_seq_one_letter_code
_entity_poly.pdbx_strand_id
1 'polypeptide(L)'
;NLMIKNRMISEYSCLYLCNTGKACGNACICPEGCHFHWKAKKRVQCPNCSKPTAFACGRCLDHVRGYYVIQFYDRLRSESLRLEIQKRL
;
A
#
# COMPACT_ATOMS: atom_id res chain seq x y z
N ASN A 1 -3.08 44.70 22.21
CA ASN A 1 -2.33 44.13 21.09
C ASN A 1 -2.69 42.66 20.92
N LEU A 2 -3.81 42.43 20.23
CA LEU A 2 -4.32 41.12 19.88
C LEU A 2 -3.38 40.49 18.84
N MET A 3 -2.42 39.69 19.27
CA MET A 3 -1.77 38.73 18.37
C MET A 3 -2.72 37.55 18.16
N ILE A 4 -3.84 37.79 17.48
CA ILE A 4 -4.56 36.72 16.79
C ILE A 4 -3.67 36.33 15.61
N LYS A 5 -2.66 35.49 15.89
CA LYS A 5 -2.16 34.59 14.85
C LYS A 5 -3.40 33.83 14.41
N ASN A 6 -3.84 34.02 13.17
CA ASN A 6 -4.83 33.16 12.50
C ASN A 6 -4.34 31.72 12.60
N ARG A 7 -4.62 31.07 13.72
CA ARG A 7 -4.30 29.68 13.97
C ARG A 7 -5.39 28.95 13.19
N MET A 8 -5.08 28.52 11.98
CA MET A 8 -5.93 27.53 11.31
C MET A 8 -6.11 26.39 12.31
N ILE A 9 -7.32 26.27 12.84
CA ILE A 9 -7.67 25.21 13.78
C ILE A 9 -7.61 23.94 12.95
N SER A 10 -6.66 23.06 13.26
CA SER A 10 -6.63 21.76 12.60
C SER A 10 -7.82 20.95 13.09
N GLU A 11 -8.81 20.76 12.24
CA GLU A 11 -9.99 19.95 12.53
C GLU A 11 -9.71 18.46 12.34
N TYR A 12 -8.66 18.11 11.59
CA TYR A 12 -8.35 16.74 11.22
C TYR A 12 -6.94 16.33 11.66
N SER A 13 -6.77 15.03 11.88
CA SER A 13 -5.47 14.39 12.04
C SER A 13 -5.20 13.50 10.84
N CYS A 14 -4.00 13.58 10.27
CA CYS A 14 -3.66 12.81 9.08
C CYS A 14 -3.64 11.30 9.35
N LEU A 15 -4.60 10.59 8.77
CA LEU A 15 -4.78 9.13 8.91
C LEU A 15 -3.90 8.29 7.98
N TYR A 16 -2.95 8.92 7.28
CA TYR A 16 -2.05 8.20 6.38
C TYR A 16 -1.24 7.14 7.13
N LEU A 17 -1.38 5.87 6.75
CA LEU A 17 -0.62 4.77 7.34
C LEU A 17 0.78 4.69 6.74
N CYS A 18 1.80 4.75 7.59
CA CYS A 18 3.18 4.46 7.22
C CYS A 18 3.40 2.94 7.07
N ASN A 19 4.50 2.55 6.42
CA ASN A 19 4.90 1.13 6.30
C ASN A 19 5.09 0.44 7.66
N THR A 20 5.33 1.22 8.72
CA THR A 20 5.45 0.75 10.09
C THR A 20 4.11 0.39 10.73
N GLY A 21 2.97 0.67 10.08
CA GLY A 21 1.65 0.51 10.68
C GLY A 21 1.17 1.72 11.49
N LYS A 22 2.04 2.70 11.75
CA LYS A 22 1.66 3.92 12.47
C LYS A 22 0.99 4.92 11.53
N ALA A 23 -0.07 5.56 12.00
CA ALA A 23 -0.63 6.72 11.31
C ALA A 23 0.33 7.92 11.42
N CYS A 24 0.32 8.78 10.40
CA CYS A 24 1.08 10.03 10.37
C CYS A 24 0.74 10.93 11.57
N GLY A 25 -0.54 11.14 11.85
CA GLY A 25 -1.02 11.90 13.01
C GLY A 25 -0.83 13.41 12.93
N ASN A 26 -0.19 13.93 11.87
CA ASN A 26 -0.03 15.37 11.70
C ASN A 26 -1.38 16.09 11.62
N ALA A 27 -1.52 17.16 12.39
CA ALA A 27 -2.63 18.09 12.31
C ALA A 27 -2.80 18.64 10.87
N CYS A 28 -4.02 18.63 10.36
CA CYS A 28 -4.36 19.14 9.04
C CYS A 28 -5.76 19.77 9.00
N ILE A 29 -5.98 20.64 8.02
CA ILE A 29 -7.28 21.27 7.74
C ILE A 29 -8.09 20.49 6.69
N CYS A 30 -7.43 19.59 5.95
CA CYS A 30 -8.04 18.79 4.91
C CYS A 30 -8.36 17.39 5.47
N PRO A 31 -9.59 16.88 5.25
CA PRO A 31 -9.96 15.53 5.68
C PRO A 31 -9.19 14.43 4.94
N GLU A 32 -8.66 14.71 3.74
CA GLU A 32 -7.89 13.75 2.94
C GLU A 32 -6.50 13.47 3.52
N GLY A 33 -5.93 14.41 4.29
CA GLY A 33 -4.65 14.27 4.95
C GLY A 33 -3.82 15.54 4.98
N CYS A 34 -2.64 15.46 5.60
CA CYS A 34 -1.71 16.60 5.63
C CYS A 34 -1.13 16.90 4.24
N HIS A 35 -0.48 18.05 4.09
CA HIS A 35 0.16 18.49 2.83
C HIS A 35 1.06 17.42 2.18
N PHE A 36 1.75 16.58 2.98
CA PHE A 36 2.57 15.48 2.48
C PHE A 36 1.77 14.28 1.94
N HIS A 37 0.55 14.07 2.42
CA HIS A 37 -0.20 12.82 2.24
C HIS A 37 -1.58 12.97 1.60
N TRP A 38 -2.08 14.20 1.41
CA TRP A 38 -3.39 14.48 0.79
C TRP A 38 -3.57 13.87 -0.61
N LYS A 39 -2.47 13.63 -1.34
CA LYS A 39 -2.44 12.98 -2.65
C LYS A 39 -1.75 11.61 -2.62
N ALA A 40 -1.38 11.12 -1.45
CA ALA A 40 -0.67 9.87 -1.33
C ALA A 40 -1.61 8.69 -1.57
N LYS A 41 -1.14 7.67 -2.30
CA LYS A 41 -1.89 6.43 -2.48
C LYS A 41 -2.11 5.76 -1.12
N LYS A 42 -3.34 5.30 -0.88
CA LYS A 42 -3.68 4.50 0.31
C LYS A 42 -2.82 3.24 0.34
N ARG A 43 -2.31 2.89 1.52
CA ARG A 43 -1.59 1.63 1.71
C ARG A 43 -2.58 0.47 1.77
N VAL A 44 -2.22 -0.65 1.16
CA VAL A 44 -2.93 -1.93 1.27
C VAL A 44 -2.24 -2.80 2.31
N GLN A 45 -3.00 -3.62 3.04
CA GLN A 45 -2.41 -4.54 4.02
C GLN A 45 -1.83 -5.77 3.31
N CYS A 46 -0.62 -6.18 3.70
CA CYS A 46 -0.03 -7.42 3.20
C CYS A 46 -0.83 -8.63 3.70
N PRO A 47 -1.31 -9.54 2.84
CA PRO A 47 -2.16 -10.64 3.29
C PRO A 47 -1.48 -11.67 4.21
N ASN A 48 -0.14 -11.72 4.23
CA ASN A 48 0.61 -12.68 5.04
C ASN A 48 0.90 -12.18 6.46
N CYS A 49 1.02 -10.87 6.67
CA CYS A 49 1.45 -10.30 7.95
C CYS A 49 0.76 -8.98 8.32
N SER A 50 -0.23 -8.55 7.53
CA SER A 50 -1.03 -7.34 7.70
C SER A 50 -0.25 -6.01 7.70
N LYS A 51 1.08 -6.04 7.47
CA LYS A 51 1.91 -4.83 7.35
C LYS A 51 1.40 -3.98 6.17
N PRO A 52 1.16 -2.67 6.35
CA PRO A 52 0.78 -1.80 5.24
C PRO A 52 1.89 -1.72 4.20
N THR A 53 1.52 -1.75 2.93
CA THR A 53 2.44 -1.68 1.80
C THR A 53 1.91 -0.73 0.73
N ALA A 54 2.82 -0.06 0.01
CA ALA A 54 2.50 0.64 -1.25
C ALA A 54 2.95 -0.13 -2.48
N PHE A 55 3.55 -1.30 -2.33
CA PHE A 55 3.91 -2.10 -3.50
C PHE A 55 2.63 -2.50 -4.23
N ALA A 56 2.64 -2.35 -5.56
CA ALA A 56 1.48 -2.63 -6.40
C ALA A 56 1.03 -4.09 -6.32
N CYS A 57 1.94 -5.03 -6.02
CA CYS A 57 1.62 -6.43 -5.79
C CYS A 57 0.88 -6.71 -4.47
N GLY A 58 0.71 -5.70 -3.61
CA GLY A 58 0.05 -5.85 -2.32
C GLY A 58 0.86 -6.64 -1.29
N ARG A 59 2.15 -6.92 -1.55
CA ARG A 59 3.05 -7.62 -0.61
C ARG A 59 4.02 -6.64 0.04
N CYS A 60 4.38 -6.89 1.31
CA CYS A 60 5.46 -6.14 1.96
C CYS A 60 6.83 -6.66 1.49
N LEU A 61 7.91 -5.94 1.83
CA LEU A 61 9.28 -6.32 1.47
C LEU A 61 9.63 -7.77 1.86
N ASP A 62 9.20 -8.21 3.04
CA ASP A 62 9.48 -9.57 3.52
C ASP A 62 8.83 -10.66 2.66
N HIS A 63 7.70 -10.36 2.00
CA HIS A 63 6.89 -11.34 1.27
C HIS A 63 6.88 -11.12 -0.25
N VAL A 64 7.46 -10.02 -0.75
CA VAL A 64 7.45 -9.69 -2.19
C VAL A 64 8.24 -10.71 -3.01
N ARG A 65 9.36 -11.20 -2.48
CA ARG A 65 10.21 -12.18 -3.16
C ARG A 65 9.48 -13.50 -3.36
N GLY A 66 8.88 -14.04 -2.30
CA GLY A 66 8.12 -15.29 -2.36
C GLY A 66 6.95 -15.21 -3.35
N TYR A 67 6.25 -14.08 -3.37
CA TYR A 67 5.18 -13.83 -4.34
C TYR A 67 5.65 -13.97 -5.79
N TYR A 68 6.74 -13.31 -6.18
CA TYR A 68 7.22 -13.40 -7.57
C TYR A 68 7.78 -14.79 -7.93
N VAL A 69 8.38 -15.49 -6.98
CA VAL A 69 8.84 -16.87 -7.18
C VAL A 69 7.66 -17.81 -7.46
N ILE A 70 6.59 -17.72 -6.67
CA ILE A 70 5.38 -18.52 -6.87
C ILE A 70 4.76 -18.21 -8.25
N GLN A 71 4.58 -16.93 -8.57
CA GLN A 71 4.03 -16.51 -9.87
C GLN A 71 4.86 -17.01 -11.06
N PHE A 72 6.18 -17.09 -10.92
CA PHE A 72 7.06 -17.63 -11.96
C PHE A 72 6.81 -19.12 -12.19
N TYR A 73 6.81 -19.93 -11.13
CA TYR A 73 6.57 -21.38 -11.26
C TYR A 73 5.14 -21.69 -11.73
N ASP A 74 4.15 -20.92 -11.32
CA ASP A 74 2.77 -21.10 -11.77
C ASP A 74 2.62 -20.81 -13.27
N ARG A 75 3.36 -19.82 -13.80
CA ARG A 75 3.43 -19.58 -15.23
C ARG A 75 4.04 -20.77 -15.98
N LEU A 76 5.17 -21.29 -15.49
CA LEU A 76 5.81 -22.47 -16.09
C LEU A 76 4.88 -23.69 -16.10
N ARG A 77 4.18 -23.95 -14.99
CA ARG A 77 3.17 -25.03 -14.91
C ARG A 77 2.05 -24.83 -15.92
N SER A 78 1.53 -23.61 -16.02
CA SER A 78 0.44 -23.28 -16.93
C SER A 78 0.85 -23.45 -18.40
N GLU A 79 2.09 -23.06 -18.73
CA GLU A 79 2.65 -23.24 -20.07
C GLU A 79 2.86 -24.71 -20.41
N SER A 80 3.42 -25.50 -19.47
CA SER A 80 3.58 -26.95 -19.65
C SER A 80 2.24 -27.62 -19.91
N LEU A 81 1.23 -27.32 -19.09
CA LEU A 81 -0.12 -27.87 -19.25
C LEU A 81 -0.73 -27.49 -20.59
N ARG A 82 -0.57 -26.23 -21.03
CA ARG A 82 -1.05 -25.77 -22.34
C ARG A 82 -0.42 -26.54 -23.49
N LEU A 83 0.88 -26.80 -23.43
CA LEU A 83 1.60 -27.57 -24.45
C LEU A 83 1.18 -29.04 -24.45
N GLU A 84 0.94 -29.64 -23.29
CA GLU A 84 0.42 -31.01 -23.20
C GLU A 84 -0.97 -31.14 -23.82
N ILE A 85 -1.87 -30.19 -23.55
CA ILE A 85 -3.21 -30.16 -24.17
C ILE A 85 -3.08 -30.02 -25.69
N GLN A 86 -2.23 -29.11 -26.17
CA GLN A 86 -2.03 -28.91 -27.60
C GLN A 86 -1.47 -30.16 -28.32
N LYS A 87 -0.67 -30.99 -27.65
CA LYS A 87 -0.18 -32.26 -28.21
C LYS A 87 -1.24 -33.37 -28.25
N ARG A 88 -2.32 -33.23 -27.49
CA ARG A 88 -3.42 -34.21 -27.41
C ARG A 88 -4.57 -33.89 -28.36
N LEU A 89 -4.54 -32.73 -29.02
CA LEU A 89 -5.44 -32.30 -30.08
C LEU A 89 -4.79 -32.59 -31.44
#